data_AF-A0A8C6Y942-F1
#
_entry.id   AF-A0A8C6Y942-F1
#
_cell.length_a   1.000
_cell.length_b   1.000
_cell.length_c   1.000
_cell.angle_alpha   90.00
_cell.angle_beta   90.00
_cell.angle_gamma   90.00
#
_symmetry.space_group_name_H-M   'P 1'
#
loop_
_entity.id
_entity.type
_entity.pdbx_description
1 polymer ?
#
loop_
_entity_poly.entity_id
_entity_poly.type
_entity_poly.pdbx_seq_one_letter_code
_entity_poly.pdbx_strand_id
1 'polypeptide(L)'
;MTRYLDESDVMMVEEGFTTRDLLESLLLKVAQTGSREAFVVADLEDVMKKHVRLLKALPRVKPVYSLKCNSSWGVVQMLAGLGAGFSCTNKTEMALVKSTGVPPERIICVSPCKQVSLIQYAASQGVQLMTFDNEVELGKVARRYPSARMILQLATDDSRCANHLRVKFGATLKTCRHLLEIAKQMDIEVVGISFHIGSSCTDPQIFTQSIADARLVVEMGAELGYKIHLLVIGGGLPSAEESRRHFEETAAVINSALDLYFPEGCGVEILAELGRYYVHSAFTLVVNIIAKKEVPLDQLGSDEEDPEGKRSFVYHINDGVYGSLGSVIFSNTCPVPVLPKRPPPDLPLHNSSFWGPTGDGLDRIADGLELPELQVGDWLIFENMGAHAVLAPSSFQGSLPTPVHYAMSRVAWEAAQLLQGKPLCLEEEGRESMCAPLSCGWEITDTLCVAPVFTPASIIPALFSPKWAKSSDFIWARTLLLRLQQVSSMNVFERDETVSFKILEQQGTNYLRTGKLLVWFQSSTNDRGKWIQGTAAQSA
;
A
#
# COMPACT_ATOMS: atom_id res chain seq x y z
N MET A 1 3.87 7.14 -33.65
CA MET A 1 3.25 5.81 -33.50
C MET A 1 3.27 5.46 -32.03
N THR A 2 2.11 5.24 -31.43
CA THR A 2 2.02 4.70 -30.08
C THR A 2 2.45 3.24 -30.14
N ARG A 3 3.58 2.87 -29.52
CA ARG A 3 3.89 1.45 -29.29
C ARG A 3 2.96 0.98 -28.18
N TYR A 4 1.98 0.16 -28.53
CA TYR A 4 1.32 -0.73 -27.59
C TYR A 4 2.24 -1.94 -27.33
N LEU A 5 1.88 -2.75 -26.33
CA LEU A 5 2.61 -3.97 -25.99
C LEU A 5 2.60 -4.89 -27.23
N ASP A 6 3.79 -5.26 -27.71
CA ASP A 6 3.94 -6.23 -28.78
C ASP A 6 3.93 -7.64 -28.18
N GLU A 7 3.39 -8.62 -28.90
CA GLU A 7 3.48 -10.04 -28.51
C GLU A 7 4.95 -10.49 -28.46
N SER A 8 5.84 -9.87 -29.24
CA SER A 8 7.29 -10.15 -29.16
C SER A 8 7.94 -9.79 -27.83
N ASP A 9 7.36 -8.87 -27.06
CA ASP A 9 7.92 -8.36 -25.81
C ASP A 9 7.42 -9.15 -24.57
N VAL A 10 6.51 -10.12 -24.76
CA VAL A 10 5.87 -10.91 -23.71
C VAL A 10 6.01 -12.40 -23.98
N MET A 11 6.49 -13.15 -22.98
CA MET A 11 6.53 -14.61 -23.03
C MET A 11 5.11 -15.15 -22.86
N MET A 12 4.50 -15.57 -23.96
CA MET A 12 3.20 -16.22 -23.95
C MET A 12 3.26 -17.58 -23.25
N VAL A 13 2.38 -17.77 -22.28
CA VAL A 13 2.18 -19.02 -21.55
C VAL A 13 0.96 -19.73 -22.15
N GLU A 14 1.14 -20.95 -22.62
CA GLU A 14 0.05 -21.75 -23.20
C GLU A 14 -0.86 -22.33 -22.11
N GLU A 15 -2.08 -22.73 -22.48
CA GLU A 15 -3.05 -23.26 -21.51
C GLU A 15 -2.50 -24.47 -20.72
N GLY A 16 -2.80 -24.50 -19.42
CA GLY A 16 -2.33 -25.53 -18.50
C GLY A 16 -0.94 -25.27 -17.90
N PHE A 17 -0.18 -24.29 -18.40
CA PHE A 17 1.07 -23.84 -17.79
C PHE A 17 0.86 -22.62 -16.90
N THR A 18 1.68 -22.50 -15.86
CA THR A 18 1.67 -21.39 -14.90
C THR A 18 2.93 -20.55 -15.01
N THR A 19 2.92 -19.36 -14.39
CA THR A 19 4.09 -18.50 -14.22
C THR A 19 5.25 -19.23 -13.49
N ARG A 20 4.94 -20.23 -12.66
CA ARG A 20 5.93 -21.11 -12.03
C ARG A 20 6.58 -22.06 -13.03
N ASP A 21 5.81 -22.66 -13.93
CA ASP A 21 6.36 -23.54 -14.97
C ASP A 21 7.24 -22.76 -15.96
N LEU A 22 6.88 -21.49 -16.24
CA LEU A 22 7.74 -20.57 -16.98
C LEU A 22 9.04 -20.26 -16.21
N LEU A 23 8.95 -20.01 -14.90
CA LEU A 23 10.11 -19.79 -14.02
C LEU A 23 11.08 -20.98 -14.07
N GLU A 24 10.57 -22.20 -13.97
CA GLU A 24 11.34 -23.44 -14.03
C GLU A 24 11.97 -23.64 -15.44
N SER A 25 11.22 -23.34 -16.52
CA SER A 25 11.74 -23.32 -17.89
C SER A 25 12.85 -22.28 -18.11
N LEU A 26 12.71 -21.08 -17.54
CA LEU A 26 13.75 -20.03 -17.60
C LEU A 26 15.00 -20.44 -16.81
N LEU A 27 14.84 -20.98 -15.59
CA LEU A 27 15.94 -21.52 -14.79
C LEU A 27 16.72 -22.61 -15.55
N LEU A 28 16.01 -23.51 -16.25
CA LEU A 28 16.63 -24.56 -17.08
C LEU A 28 17.39 -23.97 -18.29
N LYS A 29 16.83 -22.96 -18.97
CA LYS A 29 17.51 -22.27 -20.09
C LYS A 29 18.77 -21.53 -19.62
N VAL A 30 18.68 -20.79 -18.52
CA VAL A 30 19.81 -20.04 -17.94
C VAL A 30 20.91 -21.01 -17.47
N ALA A 31 20.55 -22.14 -16.86
CA ALA A 31 21.50 -23.20 -16.52
C ALA A 31 22.23 -23.81 -17.73
N GLN A 32 21.62 -23.81 -18.92
CA GLN A 32 22.23 -24.30 -20.17
C GLN A 32 23.15 -23.27 -20.84
N THR A 33 22.82 -21.98 -20.78
CA THR A 33 23.66 -20.92 -21.38
C THR A 33 24.89 -20.58 -20.54
N GLY A 34 24.93 -21.01 -19.27
CA GLY A 34 26.02 -20.73 -18.34
C GLY A 34 26.01 -19.31 -17.77
N SER A 35 25.08 -18.45 -18.19
CA SER A 35 24.80 -17.20 -17.46
C SER A 35 24.23 -17.53 -16.09
N ARG A 36 24.60 -16.74 -15.08
CA ARG A 36 24.06 -16.81 -13.71
C ARG A 36 23.73 -15.42 -13.19
N GLU A 37 23.29 -14.54 -14.07
CA GLU A 37 22.80 -13.21 -13.71
C GLU A 37 21.43 -13.33 -13.02
N ALA A 38 21.12 -12.39 -12.12
CA ALA A 38 19.79 -12.29 -11.55
C ALA A 38 18.79 -11.89 -12.64
N PHE A 39 17.53 -12.29 -12.49
CA PHE A 39 16.46 -11.88 -13.40
C PHE A 39 15.12 -11.80 -12.64
N VAL A 40 14.16 -11.11 -13.24
CA VAL A 40 12.81 -10.96 -12.69
C VAL A 40 11.80 -11.49 -13.70
N VAL A 41 10.84 -12.29 -13.24
CA VAL A 41 9.67 -12.68 -14.04
C VAL A 41 8.49 -11.83 -13.61
N ALA A 42 7.81 -11.19 -14.57
CA ALA A 42 6.71 -10.26 -14.35
C ALA A 42 5.41 -10.75 -15.01
N ASP A 43 4.47 -11.23 -14.20
CA ASP A 43 3.15 -11.71 -14.57
C ASP A 43 2.20 -10.54 -14.85
N LEU A 44 1.95 -10.25 -16.14
CA LEU A 44 1.02 -9.21 -16.56
C LEU A 44 -0.45 -9.65 -16.46
N GLU A 45 -0.73 -10.96 -16.39
CA GLU A 45 -2.07 -11.48 -16.18
C GLU A 45 -2.55 -11.23 -14.75
N ASP A 46 -1.67 -11.33 -13.76
CA ASP A 46 -1.96 -10.95 -12.38
C ASP A 46 -2.33 -9.45 -12.26
N VAL A 47 -1.61 -8.56 -12.95
CA VAL A 47 -1.94 -7.12 -13.02
C VAL A 47 -3.34 -6.92 -13.62
N MET A 48 -3.69 -7.65 -14.69
CA MET A 48 -5.02 -7.61 -15.31
C MET A 48 -6.11 -8.16 -14.38
N LYS A 49 -5.87 -9.30 -13.71
CA LYS A 49 -6.80 -9.89 -12.73
C LYS A 49 -7.10 -8.92 -11.59
N LYS A 50 -6.07 -8.22 -11.08
CA LYS A 50 -6.21 -7.15 -10.08
C LYS A 50 -7.02 -5.96 -10.60
N HIS A 51 -6.80 -5.53 -11.84
CA HIS A 51 -7.61 -4.48 -12.47
C HIS A 51 -9.11 -4.83 -12.50
N VAL A 52 -9.46 -6.02 -13.00
CA VAL A 52 -10.84 -6.49 -13.08
C VAL A 52 -11.45 -6.68 -11.67
N ARG A 53 -10.69 -7.19 -10.70
CA ARG A 53 -11.15 -7.36 -9.32
C ARG A 53 -11.44 -6.02 -8.64
N LEU A 54 -10.59 -5.01 -8.86
CA LEU A 54 -10.82 -3.66 -8.34
C LEU A 54 -12.12 -3.06 -8.86
N LEU A 55 -12.35 -3.12 -10.18
CA LEU A 55 -13.56 -2.57 -10.81
C LEU A 55 -14.83 -3.28 -10.33
N LYS A 56 -14.76 -4.58 -10.00
CA LYS A 56 -15.89 -5.32 -9.39
C LYS A 56 -16.13 -4.94 -7.93
N ALA A 57 -15.07 -4.69 -7.16
CA ALA A 57 -15.19 -4.40 -5.72
C ALA A 57 -15.48 -2.92 -5.41
N LEU A 58 -15.02 -2.00 -6.26
CA LEU A 58 -15.19 -0.55 -6.14
C LEU A 58 -15.70 0.04 -7.47
N PRO A 59 -16.92 -0.30 -7.93
CA PRO A 59 -17.42 0.05 -9.27
C PRO A 59 -17.51 1.56 -9.52
N ARG A 60 -17.67 2.34 -8.46
CA ARG A 60 -17.75 3.82 -8.49
C ARG A 60 -16.38 4.51 -8.58
N VAL A 61 -15.28 3.76 -8.49
CA VAL A 61 -13.93 4.29 -8.27
C VAL A 61 -13.01 3.96 -9.45
N LYS A 62 -12.48 4.99 -10.12
CA LYS A 62 -11.58 4.79 -11.26
C LYS A 62 -10.12 4.61 -10.80
N PRO A 63 -9.39 3.60 -11.30
CA PRO A 63 -7.99 3.39 -10.91
C PRO A 63 -7.04 4.44 -11.49
N VAL A 64 -6.11 4.89 -10.66
CA VAL A 64 -4.95 5.71 -11.02
C VAL A 64 -3.69 4.99 -10.54
N TYR A 65 -2.83 4.55 -11.46
CA TYR A 65 -1.63 3.78 -11.13
C TYR A 65 -0.45 4.68 -10.71
N SER A 66 0.17 4.37 -9.58
CA SER A 66 1.28 5.16 -9.00
C SER A 66 2.65 4.65 -9.46
N LEU A 67 3.28 5.35 -10.40
CA LEU A 67 4.59 4.95 -10.98
C LEU A 67 5.73 4.91 -9.96
N LYS A 68 5.60 5.66 -8.85
CA LYS A 68 6.46 5.60 -7.67
C LYS A 68 6.66 4.16 -7.15
N CYS A 69 5.66 3.30 -7.31
CA CYS A 69 5.71 1.93 -6.78
C CYS A 69 6.55 1.01 -7.66
N ASN A 70 6.35 1.10 -8.98
CA ASN A 70 7.08 0.38 -10.01
C ASN A 70 6.81 1.09 -11.36
N SER A 71 7.86 1.40 -12.13
CA SER A 71 7.76 2.10 -13.43
C SER A 71 8.07 1.20 -14.63
N SER A 72 8.01 -0.12 -14.44
CA SER A 72 8.20 -1.13 -15.49
C SER A 72 7.26 -0.89 -16.68
N TRP A 73 7.86 -0.78 -17.87
CA TRP A 73 7.17 -0.41 -19.11
C TRP A 73 5.95 -1.30 -19.40
N GLY A 74 6.07 -2.63 -19.25
CA GLY A 74 4.96 -3.57 -19.50
C GLY A 74 3.74 -3.34 -18.60
N VAL A 75 3.95 -2.97 -17.33
CA VAL A 75 2.85 -2.62 -16.40
C VAL A 75 2.17 -1.33 -16.82
N VAL A 76 2.95 -0.29 -17.14
CA VAL A 76 2.41 1.01 -17.59
C VAL A 76 1.62 0.85 -18.89
N GLN A 77 2.12 0.05 -19.83
CA GLN A 77 1.43 -0.25 -21.09
C GLN A 77 0.11 -1.02 -20.87
N MET A 78 0.15 -2.10 -20.08
CA MET A 78 -1.02 -2.92 -19.77
C MET A 78 -2.13 -2.07 -19.13
N LEU A 79 -1.80 -1.31 -18.08
CA LEU A 79 -2.76 -0.46 -17.39
C LEU A 79 -3.26 0.73 -18.26
N ALA A 80 -2.41 1.25 -19.15
CA ALA A 80 -2.81 2.31 -20.09
C ALA A 80 -3.85 1.81 -21.10
N GLY A 81 -3.65 0.59 -21.62
CA GLY A 81 -4.57 -0.13 -22.51
C GLY A 81 -5.90 -0.49 -21.84
N LEU A 82 -5.85 -0.98 -20.60
CA LEU A 82 -7.04 -1.28 -19.77
C LEU A 82 -7.82 -0.04 -19.28
N GLY A 83 -7.37 1.18 -19.61
CA GLY A 83 -8.14 2.40 -19.32
C GLY A 83 -7.78 3.12 -18.02
N ALA A 84 -6.82 2.63 -17.21
CA ALA A 84 -6.41 3.28 -15.97
C ALA A 84 -5.81 4.68 -16.16
N GLY A 85 -5.96 5.54 -15.16
CA GLY A 85 -5.18 6.77 -15.03
C GLY A 85 -3.80 6.52 -14.42
N PHE A 86 -3.00 7.57 -14.29
CA PHE A 86 -1.64 7.49 -13.76
C PHE A 86 -1.29 8.67 -12.85
N SER A 87 -0.57 8.39 -11.77
CA SER A 87 0.00 9.40 -10.89
C SER A 87 1.52 9.45 -11.07
N CYS A 88 2.06 10.66 -11.20
CA CYS A 88 3.47 10.91 -11.46
C CYS A 88 4.04 11.92 -10.45
N THR A 89 5.22 11.61 -9.91
CA THR A 89 5.97 12.41 -8.94
C THR A 89 7.06 13.27 -9.60
N ASN A 90 7.51 12.88 -10.78
CA ASN A 90 8.64 13.50 -11.49
C ASN A 90 8.47 13.50 -13.02
N LYS A 91 9.43 14.13 -13.72
CA LYS A 91 9.39 14.32 -15.18
C LYS A 91 9.53 13.02 -15.96
N THR A 92 10.36 12.10 -15.49
CA THR A 92 10.66 10.84 -16.18
C THR A 92 9.43 9.93 -16.19
N GLU A 93 8.75 9.81 -15.05
CA GLU A 93 7.46 9.12 -14.93
C GLU A 93 6.40 9.72 -15.86
N MET A 94 6.26 11.05 -15.84
CA MET A 94 5.29 11.74 -16.71
C MET A 94 5.61 11.57 -18.20
N ALA A 95 6.88 11.61 -18.58
CA ALA A 95 7.32 11.35 -19.96
C ALA A 95 7.05 9.91 -20.39
N LEU A 96 7.29 8.92 -19.52
CA LEU A 96 6.99 7.52 -19.77
C LEU A 96 5.48 7.32 -20.04
N VAL A 97 4.61 7.84 -19.15
CA VAL A 97 3.15 7.75 -19.31
C VAL A 97 2.69 8.43 -20.61
N LYS A 98 3.19 9.64 -20.88
CA LYS A 98 2.91 10.35 -22.15
C LYS A 98 3.38 9.57 -23.39
N SER A 99 4.49 8.82 -23.31
CA SER A 99 4.99 8.01 -24.44
C SER A 99 4.06 6.85 -24.81
N THR A 100 3.25 6.35 -23.87
CA THR A 100 2.24 5.30 -24.11
C THR A 100 0.92 5.82 -24.72
N GLY A 101 0.84 7.11 -25.05
CA GLY A 101 -0.35 7.71 -25.66
C GLY A 101 -1.47 8.05 -24.66
N VAL A 102 -1.22 7.93 -23.36
CA VAL A 102 -2.17 8.34 -22.32
C VAL A 102 -2.45 9.86 -22.44
N PRO A 103 -3.74 10.27 -22.53
CA PRO A 103 -4.09 11.67 -22.63
C PRO A 103 -3.88 12.40 -21.28
N PRO A 104 -3.51 13.69 -21.28
CA PRO A 104 -3.18 14.45 -20.06
C PRO A 104 -4.24 14.43 -18.96
N GLU A 105 -5.52 14.35 -19.32
CA GLU A 105 -6.64 14.34 -18.36
C GLU A 105 -6.62 13.13 -17.42
N ARG A 106 -5.99 12.02 -17.85
CA ARG A 106 -5.79 10.81 -17.04
C ARG A 106 -4.51 10.85 -16.19
N ILE A 107 -3.76 11.96 -16.17
CA ILE A 107 -2.48 12.08 -15.46
C ILE A 107 -2.60 13.08 -14.30
N ILE A 108 -2.16 12.67 -13.11
CA ILE A 108 -2.12 13.52 -11.91
C ILE A 108 -0.67 13.72 -11.46
N CYS A 109 -0.26 14.97 -11.27
CA CYS A 109 1.05 15.29 -10.69
C CYS A 109 0.97 15.22 -9.16
N VAL A 110 1.27 14.04 -8.60
CA VAL A 110 1.17 13.74 -7.16
C VAL A 110 2.48 14.04 -6.44
N SER A 111 2.63 15.30 -6.06
CA SER A 111 3.58 15.71 -5.05
C SER A 111 3.09 17.02 -4.46
N PRO A 112 2.90 17.14 -3.14
CA PRO A 112 2.52 18.42 -2.54
C PRO A 112 3.68 19.44 -2.54
N CYS A 113 4.90 19.00 -2.86
CA CYS A 113 6.13 19.82 -2.86
C CYS A 113 6.89 19.67 -4.18
N LYS A 114 6.39 20.28 -5.27
CA LYS A 114 6.99 20.13 -6.62
C LYS A 114 8.15 21.09 -6.83
N GLN A 115 9.16 20.63 -7.57
CA GLN A 115 10.13 21.53 -8.19
C GLN A 115 9.42 22.42 -9.23
N VAL A 116 9.79 23.70 -9.31
CA VAL A 116 9.25 24.64 -10.31
C VAL A 116 9.41 24.09 -11.74
N SER A 117 10.52 23.42 -12.02
CA SER A 117 10.80 22.83 -13.34
C SER A 117 9.84 21.70 -13.71
N LEU A 118 9.26 21.00 -12.72
CA LEU A 118 8.23 19.96 -12.93
C LEU A 118 6.86 20.58 -13.21
N ILE A 119 6.49 21.64 -12.49
CA ILE A 119 5.25 22.40 -12.75
C ILE A 119 5.25 22.95 -14.19
N GLN A 120 6.37 23.53 -14.64
CA GLN A 120 6.53 24.01 -16.02
C GLN A 120 6.52 22.89 -17.06
N TYR A 121 7.03 21.69 -16.72
CA TYR A 121 6.99 20.54 -17.63
C TYR A 121 5.56 19.98 -17.77
N ALA A 122 4.85 19.83 -16.65
CA ALA A 122 3.45 19.43 -16.66
C ALA A 122 2.58 20.41 -17.48
N ALA A 123 2.83 21.72 -17.34
CA ALA A 123 2.20 22.75 -18.17
C ALA A 123 2.48 22.55 -19.68
N SER A 124 3.72 22.24 -20.08
CA SER A 124 4.04 22.00 -21.50
C SER A 124 3.50 20.67 -22.03
N GLN A 125 3.16 19.71 -21.16
CA GLN A 125 2.53 18.43 -21.51
C GLN A 125 0.99 18.46 -21.43
N GLY A 126 0.39 19.57 -20.97
CA GLY A 126 -1.05 19.74 -20.75
C GLY A 126 -1.60 19.05 -19.49
N VAL A 127 -0.75 18.61 -18.57
CA VAL A 127 -1.14 17.87 -17.36
C VAL A 127 -1.58 18.85 -16.27
N GLN A 128 -2.89 19.10 -16.21
CA GLN A 128 -3.48 20.13 -15.35
C GLN A 128 -3.64 19.74 -13.88
N LEU A 129 -3.88 18.46 -13.56
CA LEU A 129 -4.21 18.02 -12.20
C LEU A 129 -2.94 17.93 -11.33
N MET A 130 -2.91 18.66 -10.21
CA MET A 130 -1.76 18.68 -9.30
C MET A 130 -2.17 18.69 -7.82
N THR A 131 -1.46 17.96 -6.97
CA THR A 131 -1.71 18.00 -5.52
C THR A 131 -1.01 19.17 -4.82
N PHE A 132 -1.51 19.59 -3.66
CA PHE A 132 -0.85 20.51 -2.73
C PHE A 132 -1.35 20.34 -1.28
N ASP A 133 -0.55 20.75 -0.30
CA ASP A 133 -0.94 20.81 1.12
C ASP A 133 -0.44 22.08 1.84
N ASN A 134 0.13 23.04 1.09
CA ASN A 134 0.79 24.22 1.64
C ASN A 134 0.69 25.45 0.72
N GLU A 135 0.79 26.64 1.31
CA GLU A 135 0.68 27.94 0.62
C GLU A 135 1.82 28.19 -0.39
N VAL A 136 3.04 27.75 -0.08
CA VAL A 136 4.21 27.95 -0.95
C VAL A 136 4.03 27.22 -2.28
N GLU A 137 3.34 26.09 -2.27
CA GLU A 137 2.95 25.34 -3.47
C GLU A 137 1.96 26.14 -4.33
N LEU A 138 0.90 26.70 -3.74
CA LEU A 138 -0.05 27.59 -4.43
C LEU A 138 0.69 28.76 -5.09
N GLY A 139 1.56 29.45 -4.34
CA GLY A 139 2.36 30.56 -4.87
C GLY A 139 3.30 30.15 -6.01
N LYS A 140 3.80 28.91 -6.04
CA LYS A 140 4.56 28.38 -7.19
C LYS A 140 3.66 28.13 -8.40
N VAL A 141 2.46 27.59 -8.19
CA VAL A 141 1.48 27.30 -9.26
C VAL A 141 0.97 28.60 -9.88
N ALA A 142 0.46 29.57 -9.11
CA ALA A 142 -0.02 30.86 -9.64
C ALA A 142 1.00 31.55 -10.56
N ARG A 143 2.29 31.50 -10.22
CA ARG A 143 3.37 32.13 -11.00
C ARG A 143 3.83 31.34 -12.23
N ARG A 144 3.50 30.06 -12.36
CA ARG A 144 4.13 29.15 -13.33
C ARG A 144 3.14 28.35 -14.19
N TYR A 145 1.95 28.09 -13.66
CA TYR A 145 0.86 27.42 -14.36
C TYR A 145 -0.49 27.76 -13.68
N PRO A 146 -0.98 29.01 -13.81
CA PRO A 146 -2.18 29.47 -13.11
C PRO A 146 -3.46 28.72 -13.51
N SER A 147 -3.49 28.12 -14.70
CA SER A 147 -4.59 27.26 -15.17
C SER A 147 -4.47 25.78 -14.76
N ALA A 148 -3.58 25.45 -13.81
CA ALA A 148 -3.56 24.14 -13.18
C ALA A 148 -4.78 23.97 -12.25
N ARG A 149 -5.32 22.75 -12.20
CA ARG A 149 -6.49 22.40 -11.38
C ARG A 149 -6.01 21.66 -10.15
N MET A 150 -6.15 22.29 -9.00
CA MET A 150 -5.50 21.86 -7.76
C MET A 150 -6.33 20.86 -6.96
N ILE A 151 -5.64 19.90 -6.36
CA ILE A 151 -6.19 18.86 -5.48
C ILE A 151 -5.58 19.03 -4.08
N LEU A 152 -6.39 19.39 -3.10
CA LEU A 152 -5.93 19.62 -1.73
C LEU A 152 -5.74 18.29 -1.00
N GLN A 153 -4.52 18.02 -0.52
CA GLN A 153 -4.18 16.79 0.18
C GLN A 153 -4.37 16.93 1.69
N LEU A 154 -5.21 16.07 2.28
CA LEU A 154 -5.49 16.00 3.71
C LEU A 154 -4.47 15.16 4.47
N ALA A 155 -4.27 15.49 5.74
CA ALA A 155 -3.62 14.60 6.70
C ALA A 155 -4.59 13.50 7.18
N THR A 156 -4.11 12.27 7.29
CA THR A 156 -4.88 11.11 7.80
C THR A 156 -4.46 10.71 9.21
N ASP A 157 -5.33 10.02 9.95
CA ASP A 157 -4.97 9.40 11.23
C ASP A 157 -4.22 8.07 11.02
N ASP A 158 -2.89 8.16 10.92
CA ASP A 158 -2.00 7.01 10.80
C ASP A 158 -1.50 6.44 12.15
N SER A 159 -2.13 6.81 13.28
CA SER A 159 -1.72 6.32 14.61
C SER A 159 -1.74 4.79 14.72
N ARG A 160 -2.53 4.15 13.85
CA ARG A 160 -2.74 2.69 13.74
C ARG A 160 -2.00 2.06 12.55
N CYS A 161 -1.17 2.83 11.83
CA CYS A 161 -0.31 2.33 10.76
C CYS A 161 1.08 2.00 11.32
N ALA A 162 1.66 0.85 10.96
CA ALA A 162 3.02 0.48 11.38
C ALA A 162 4.11 1.44 10.87
N ASN A 163 3.85 2.14 9.76
CA ASN A 163 4.72 3.14 9.18
C ASN A 163 4.08 4.53 9.31
N HIS A 164 4.50 5.31 10.32
CA HIS A 164 4.00 6.67 10.56
C HIS A 164 4.51 7.66 9.48
N LEU A 165 3.70 7.90 8.46
CA LEU A 165 3.96 8.88 7.40
C LEU A 165 3.53 10.32 7.79
N ARG A 166 2.83 10.48 8.93
CA ARG A 166 2.28 11.72 9.48
C ARG A 166 3.22 12.92 9.52
N VAL A 167 4.53 12.68 9.59
CA VAL A 167 5.53 13.74 9.80
C VAL A 167 5.79 14.56 8.52
N LYS A 168 5.34 14.13 7.33
CA LYS A 168 5.79 14.72 6.06
C LYS A 168 4.75 15.43 5.19
N PHE A 169 3.49 14.98 5.14
CA PHE A 169 2.52 15.47 4.15
C PHE A 169 1.07 15.51 4.65
N GLY A 170 0.27 16.42 4.08
CA GLY A 170 -1.17 16.55 4.30
C GLY A 170 -1.56 17.70 5.23
N ALA A 171 -2.61 18.42 4.86
CA ALA A 171 -3.17 19.53 5.63
C ALA A 171 -4.21 19.07 6.66
N THR A 172 -4.20 19.64 7.86
CA THR A 172 -5.28 19.44 8.85
C THR A 172 -6.56 20.15 8.39
N LEU A 173 -7.75 19.76 8.87
CA LEU A 173 -9.01 20.45 8.55
C LEU A 173 -8.96 21.98 8.77
N LYS A 174 -8.30 22.43 9.86
CA LYS A 174 -8.09 23.87 10.13
C LYS A 174 -7.20 24.53 9.07
N THR A 175 -6.12 23.85 8.67
CA THR A 175 -5.22 24.31 7.60
C THR A 175 -5.93 24.33 6.24
N CYS A 176 -6.82 23.37 5.97
CA CYS A 176 -7.54 23.24 4.70
C CYS A 176 -8.40 24.47 4.39
N ARG A 177 -9.17 24.97 5.37
CA ARG A 177 -9.96 26.20 5.17
C ARG A 177 -9.09 27.38 4.77
N HIS A 178 -7.99 27.60 5.51
CA HIS A 178 -7.04 28.66 5.23
C HIS A 178 -6.41 28.54 3.82
N LEU A 179 -6.03 27.32 3.42
CA LEU A 179 -5.48 27.07 2.08
C LEU A 179 -6.50 27.33 0.96
N LEU A 180 -7.78 27.01 1.17
CA LEU A 180 -8.85 27.34 0.22
C LEU A 180 -9.08 28.86 0.13
N GLU A 181 -9.01 29.59 1.24
CA GLU A 181 -9.07 31.06 1.27
C GLU A 181 -7.89 31.70 0.51
N ILE A 182 -6.67 31.21 0.73
CA ILE A 182 -5.46 31.69 0.03
C ILE A 182 -5.50 31.36 -1.47
N ALA A 183 -5.91 30.14 -1.85
CA ALA A 183 -6.10 29.78 -3.25
C ALA A 183 -7.10 30.72 -3.95
N LYS A 184 -8.13 31.19 -3.23
CA LYS A 184 -9.15 32.11 -3.76
C LYS A 184 -8.58 33.50 -3.98
N GLN A 185 -7.73 33.97 -3.07
CA GLN A 185 -6.99 35.24 -3.20
C GLN A 185 -5.97 35.21 -4.35
N MET A 186 -5.45 34.03 -4.69
CA MET A 186 -4.50 33.82 -5.80
C MET A 186 -5.16 33.47 -7.14
N ASP A 187 -6.50 33.45 -7.22
CA ASP A 187 -7.28 33.02 -8.40
C ASP A 187 -6.91 31.61 -8.91
N ILE A 188 -6.63 30.68 -7.99
CA ILE A 188 -6.31 29.28 -8.29
C ILE A 188 -7.57 28.42 -8.15
N GLU A 189 -7.86 27.60 -9.17
CA GLU A 189 -8.96 26.63 -9.11
C GLU A 189 -8.59 25.41 -8.24
N VAL A 190 -9.35 25.18 -7.17
CA VAL A 190 -9.31 23.92 -6.40
C VAL A 190 -10.50 23.06 -6.80
N VAL A 191 -10.22 21.92 -7.42
CA VAL A 191 -11.23 21.02 -8.00
C VAL A 191 -11.44 19.73 -7.22
N GLY A 192 -10.49 19.36 -6.37
CA GLY A 192 -10.51 18.07 -5.70
C GLY A 192 -9.89 18.04 -4.33
N ILE A 193 -10.20 16.96 -3.60
CA ILE A 193 -9.59 16.58 -2.33
C ILE A 193 -8.86 15.25 -2.53
N SER A 194 -7.72 15.06 -1.87
CA SER A 194 -7.03 13.78 -1.77
C SER A 194 -6.64 13.45 -0.34
N PHE A 195 -6.49 12.17 -0.04
CA PHE A 195 -5.86 11.70 1.20
C PHE A 195 -5.08 10.42 0.89
N HIS A 196 -4.08 10.05 1.70
CA HIS A 196 -3.29 8.83 1.43
C HIS A 196 -3.09 8.01 2.70
N ILE A 197 -3.68 6.82 2.75
CA ILE A 197 -3.53 5.88 3.85
C ILE A 197 -2.27 5.03 3.61
N GLY A 198 -1.48 4.80 4.67
CA GLY A 198 -0.21 4.08 4.57
C GLY A 198 -0.40 2.64 4.07
N SER A 199 0.57 2.13 3.31
CA SER A 199 0.56 0.76 2.74
C SER A 199 0.64 -0.37 3.78
N SER A 200 0.77 -0.02 5.06
CA SER A 200 0.83 -0.92 6.22
C SER A 200 -0.31 -0.64 7.21
N CYS A 201 -1.43 -0.09 6.71
CA CYS A 201 -2.65 0.13 7.46
C CYS A 201 -3.55 -1.12 7.38
N THR A 202 -3.93 -1.69 8.52
CA THR A 202 -4.80 -2.87 8.60
C THR A 202 -6.22 -2.56 9.10
N ASP A 203 -6.54 -1.29 9.37
CA ASP A 203 -7.88 -0.87 9.80
C ASP A 203 -8.63 -0.13 8.67
N PRO A 204 -9.67 -0.75 8.07
CA PRO A 204 -10.51 -0.11 7.06
C PRO A 204 -11.21 1.17 7.55
N GLN A 205 -11.44 1.35 8.85
CA GLN A 205 -12.18 2.51 9.37
C GLN A 205 -11.43 3.84 9.18
N ILE A 206 -10.13 3.80 8.89
CA ILE A 206 -9.37 5.01 8.52
C ILE A 206 -9.85 5.55 7.16
N PHE A 207 -10.31 4.70 6.23
CA PHE A 207 -10.97 5.17 5.00
C PHE A 207 -12.27 5.91 5.32
N THR A 208 -13.13 5.35 6.18
CA THR A 208 -14.39 5.99 6.62
C THR A 208 -14.15 7.39 7.16
N GLN A 209 -13.20 7.55 8.09
CA GLN A 209 -12.86 8.85 8.67
C GLN A 209 -12.29 9.81 7.61
N SER A 210 -11.39 9.35 6.74
CA SER A 210 -10.75 10.19 5.72
C SER A 210 -11.75 10.67 4.66
N ILE A 211 -12.75 9.85 4.32
CA ILE A 211 -13.86 10.20 3.44
C ILE A 211 -14.79 11.23 4.13
N ALA A 212 -15.09 11.05 5.41
CA ALA A 212 -15.86 12.03 6.19
C ALA A 212 -15.14 13.40 6.28
N ASP A 213 -13.83 13.39 6.53
CA ASP A 213 -13.01 14.60 6.58
C ASP A 213 -12.96 15.28 5.19
N ALA A 214 -12.86 14.51 4.11
CA ALA A 214 -12.95 15.05 2.74
C ALA A 214 -14.31 15.72 2.46
N ARG A 215 -15.42 15.15 2.95
CA ARG A 215 -16.76 15.75 2.84
C ARG A 215 -16.82 17.12 3.54
N LEU A 216 -16.25 17.25 4.74
CA LEU A 216 -16.18 18.52 5.46
C LEU A 216 -15.39 19.58 4.67
N VAL A 217 -14.28 19.21 4.03
CA VAL A 217 -13.48 20.17 3.22
C VAL A 217 -14.19 20.54 1.91
N VAL A 218 -14.99 19.63 1.33
CA VAL A 218 -15.88 19.95 0.19
C VAL A 218 -16.91 21.00 0.59
N GLU A 219 -17.46 20.95 1.80
CA GLU A 219 -18.40 21.96 2.33
C GLU A 219 -17.72 23.31 2.57
N MET A 220 -16.53 23.32 3.18
CA MET A 220 -15.71 24.54 3.29
C MET A 220 -15.38 25.14 1.92
N GLY A 221 -15.12 24.31 0.92
CA GLY A 221 -14.92 24.73 -0.47
C GLY A 221 -16.17 25.38 -1.06
N ALA A 222 -17.35 24.79 -0.86
CA ALA A 222 -18.62 25.33 -1.33
C ALA A 222 -18.97 26.69 -0.70
N GLU A 223 -18.71 26.88 0.60
CA GLU A 223 -18.85 28.18 1.29
C GLU A 223 -17.99 29.28 0.64
N LEU A 224 -16.80 28.92 0.15
CA LEU A 224 -15.86 29.81 -0.55
C LEU A 224 -16.11 29.89 -2.07
N GLY A 225 -17.21 29.30 -2.54
CA GLY A 225 -17.61 29.29 -3.95
C GLY A 225 -16.68 28.48 -4.87
N TYR A 226 -16.10 27.39 -4.37
CA TYR A 226 -15.48 26.36 -5.21
C TYR A 226 -16.50 25.29 -5.60
N LYS A 227 -16.35 24.75 -6.81
CA LYS A 227 -17.08 23.55 -7.26
C LYS A 227 -16.15 22.34 -7.20
N ILE A 228 -15.89 21.84 -6.00
CA ILE A 228 -15.08 20.64 -5.79
C ILE A 228 -15.88 19.43 -6.28
N HIS A 229 -15.32 18.69 -7.23
CA HIS A 229 -15.99 17.62 -7.99
C HIS A 229 -15.10 16.38 -8.17
N LEU A 230 -13.98 16.29 -7.43
CA LEU A 230 -13.02 15.20 -7.52
C LEU A 230 -12.59 14.74 -6.12
N LEU A 231 -12.64 13.43 -5.87
CA LEU A 231 -12.10 12.80 -4.67
C LEU A 231 -11.05 11.77 -5.08
N VAL A 232 -9.81 11.92 -4.62
CA VAL A 232 -8.76 10.93 -4.80
C VAL A 232 -8.54 10.21 -3.47
N ILE A 233 -9.13 9.02 -3.34
CA ILE A 233 -8.79 8.12 -2.23
C ILE A 233 -7.41 7.52 -2.54
N GLY A 234 -6.46 7.64 -1.62
CA GLY A 234 -5.08 7.21 -1.89
C GLY A 234 -4.87 5.71 -1.80
N GLY A 235 -3.60 5.34 -1.60
CA GLY A 235 -3.21 3.95 -1.39
C GLY A 235 -3.67 3.38 -0.04
N GLY A 236 -3.12 2.21 0.30
CA GLY A 236 -3.46 1.49 1.53
C GLY A 236 -4.43 0.31 1.32
N LEU A 237 -4.96 0.11 0.11
CA LEU A 237 -5.66 -1.15 -0.20
C LEU A 237 -4.68 -2.33 -0.13
N PRO A 238 -5.02 -3.41 0.60
CA PRO A 238 -4.14 -4.56 0.80
C PRO A 238 -3.91 -5.33 -0.50
N SER A 239 -2.74 -5.96 -0.64
CA SER A 239 -2.53 -6.90 -1.75
C SER A 239 -3.40 -8.13 -1.57
N ALA A 240 -3.81 -8.74 -2.69
CA ALA A 240 -4.72 -9.89 -2.74
C ALA A 240 -4.29 -11.10 -1.88
N GLU A 241 -3.00 -11.23 -1.59
CA GLU A 241 -2.39 -12.36 -0.88
C GLU A 241 -2.20 -12.12 0.63
N GLU A 242 -2.18 -10.88 1.11
CA GLU A 242 -2.08 -10.58 2.56
C GLU A 242 -3.34 -11.04 3.31
N SER A 243 -4.48 -11.03 2.62
CA SER A 243 -5.65 -11.87 2.83
C SER A 243 -6.68 -11.47 1.77
N ARG A 244 -7.20 -12.41 0.96
CA ARG A 244 -8.21 -12.06 -0.06
C ARG A 244 -9.38 -11.31 0.57
N ARG A 245 -9.94 -11.88 1.66
CA ARG A 245 -11.07 -11.32 2.41
C ARG A 245 -10.84 -9.87 2.86
N HIS A 246 -9.62 -9.54 3.26
CA HIS A 246 -9.30 -8.20 3.77
C HIS A 246 -9.44 -7.12 2.69
N PHE A 247 -9.22 -7.44 1.41
CA PHE A 247 -9.49 -6.51 0.31
C PHE A 247 -11.00 -6.28 0.11
N GLU A 248 -11.82 -7.34 0.03
CA GLU A 248 -13.28 -7.19 -0.11
C GLU A 248 -13.91 -6.50 1.11
N GLU A 249 -13.46 -6.81 2.33
CA GLU A 249 -13.88 -6.14 3.57
C GLU A 249 -13.55 -4.64 3.54
N THR A 250 -12.34 -4.28 3.12
CA THR A 250 -11.93 -2.87 2.97
C THR A 250 -12.75 -2.16 1.89
N ALA A 251 -12.99 -2.80 0.75
CA ALA A 251 -13.80 -2.26 -0.32
C ALA A 251 -15.26 -2.03 0.09
N ALA A 252 -15.86 -2.96 0.85
CA ALA A 252 -17.21 -2.81 1.39
C ALA A 252 -17.34 -1.64 2.37
N VAL A 253 -16.33 -1.43 3.24
CA VAL A 253 -16.27 -0.26 4.13
C VAL A 253 -16.13 1.04 3.33
N ILE A 254 -15.28 1.06 2.30
CA ILE A 254 -15.12 2.21 1.40
C ILE A 254 -16.43 2.53 0.68
N ASN A 255 -17.09 1.55 0.04
CA ASN A 255 -18.36 1.77 -0.64
C ASN A 255 -19.41 2.34 0.33
N SER A 256 -19.56 1.76 1.52
CA SER A 256 -20.50 2.25 2.55
C SER A 256 -20.23 3.71 2.94
N ALA A 257 -18.96 4.11 3.05
CA ALA A 257 -18.58 5.49 3.34
C ALA A 257 -18.80 6.43 2.14
N LEU A 258 -18.51 5.96 0.93
CA LEU A 258 -18.76 6.72 -0.31
C LEU A 258 -20.26 6.92 -0.54
N ASP A 259 -21.12 5.96 -0.23
CA ASP A 259 -22.57 6.10 -0.38
C ASP A 259 -23.15 7.08 0.65
N LEU A 260 -22.60 7.10 1.88
CA LEU A 260 -23.01 8.02 2.94
C LEU A 260 -22.57 9.47 2.69
N TYR A 261 -21.32 9.69 2.29
CA TYR A 261 -20.72 11.03 2.21
C TYR A 261 -20.65 11.60 0.77
N PHE A 262 -20.67 10.74 -0.24
CA PHE A 262 -20.56 11.11 -1.66
C PHE A 262 -21.54 10.28 -2.51
N PRO A 263 -22.86 10.34 -2.25
CA PRO A 263 -23.85 9.48 -2.92
C PRO A 263 -23.82 9.64 -4.44
N GLU A 264 -24.30 8.63 -5.16
CA GLU A 264 -24.40 8.70 -6.62
C GLU A 264 -25.22 9.91 -7.09
N GLY A 265 -24.81 10.49 -8.22
CA GLY A 265 -25.41 11.73 -8.73
C GLY A 265 -24.97 13.02 -8.01
N CYS A 266 -24.19 12.97 -6.91
CA CYS A 266 -23.70 14.19 -6.25
C CYS A 266 -22.70 15.03 -7.08
N GLY A 267 -22.27 14.52 -8.25
CA GLY A 267 -21.38 15.23 -9.17
C GLY A 267 -19.89 15.14 -8.82
N VAL A 268 -19.50 14.26 -7.89
CA VAL A 268 -18.10 13.99 -7.54
C VAL A 268 -17.61 12.73 -8.26
N GLU A 269 -16.52 12.87 -9.02
CA GLU A 269 -15.74 11.75 -9.57
C GLU A 269 -14.79 11.20 -8.48
N ILE A 270 -14.70 9.88 -8.36
CA ILE A 270 -13.89 9.21 -7.33
C ILE A 270 -12.78 8.41 -8.01
N LEU A 271 -11.54 8.68 -7.64
CA LEU A 271 -10.33 8.03 -8.14
C LEU A 271 -9.61 7.31 -7.00
N ALA A 272 -8.97 6.17 -7.28
CA ALA A 272 -8.09 5.48 -6.33
C ALA A 272 -6.62 5.53 -6.79
N GLU A 273 -5.71 6.12 -6.01
CA GLU A 273 -4.26 6.06 -6.30
C GLU A 273 -3.67 4.74 -5.78
N LEU A 274 -3.31 3.84 -6.70
CA LEU A 274 -2.91 2.47 -6.39
C LEU A 274 -1.53 2.15 -6.97
N GLY A 275 -0.59 1.79 -6.07
CA GLY A 275 0.73 1.25 -6.42
C GLY A 275 0.81 -0.23 -6.08
N ARG A 276 1.18 -0.54 -4.82
CA ARG A 276 1.44 -1.90 -4.30
C ARG A 276 0.34 -2.90 -4.66
N TYR A 277 -0.93 -2.50 -4.57
CA TYR A 277 -2.08 -3.32 -4.95
C TYR A 277 -1.92 -4.02 -6.30
N TYR A 278 -1.46 -3.29 -7.33
CA TYR A 278 -1.36 -3.79 -8.70
C TYR A 278 -0.19 -4.73 -8.95
N VAL A 279 0.96 -4.46 -8.33
CA VAL A 279 2.23 -5.05 -8.75
C VAL A 279 2.86 -5.98 -7.73
N HIS A 280 2.45 -5.98 -6.46
CA HIS A 280 3.20 -6.66 -5.40
C HIS A 280 3.54 -8.13 -5.72
N SER A 281 2.53 -8.98 -5.98
CA SER A 281 2.74 -10.38 -6.35
C SER A 281 2.98 -10.63 -7.85
N ALA A 282 2.87 -9.60 -8.69
CA ALA A 282 3.08 -9.73 -10.13
C ALA A 282 4.57 -9.95 -10.50
N PHE A 283 5.53 -9.69 -9.61
CA PHE A 283 6.96 -9.85 -9.91
C PHE A 283 7.62 -10.84 -8.95
N THR A 284 8.41 -11.74 -9.52
CA THR A 284 9.24 -12.72 -8.81
C THR A 284 10.69 -12.51 -9.19
N LEU A 285 11.53 -12.19 -8.21
CA LEU A 285 12.98 -12.02 -8.37
C LEU A 285 13.69 -13.36 -8.22
N VAL A 286 14.66 -13.62 -9.08
CA VAL A 286 15.48 -14.84 -9.08
C VAL A 286 16.96 -14.43 -8.98
N VAL A 287 17.65 -14.95 -7.98
CA VAL A 287 19.06 -14.63 -7.68
C VAL A 287 19.89 -15.89 -7.51
N ASN A 288 21.19 -15.79 -7.75
CA ASN A 288 22.15 -16.89 -7.63
C ASN A 288 23.07 -16.69 -6.43
N ILE A 289 23.38 -17.76 -5.69
CA ILE A 289 24.40 -17.74 -4.63
C ILE A 289 25.78 -17.71 -5.30
N ILE A 290 26.49 -16.59 -5.17
CA ILE A 290 27.81 -16.36 -5.78
C ILE A 290 28.98 -16.68 -4.84
N ALA A 291 28.77 -16.62 -3.52
CA ALA A 291 29.75 -17.05 -2.53
C ALA A 291 29.08 -17.61 -1.28
N LYS A 292 29.81 -18.46 -0.56
CA LYS A 292 29.41 -19.10 0.69
C LYS A 292 30.58 -19.07 1.66
N LYS A 293 30.30 -18.80 2.94
CA LYS A 293 31.26 -18.89 4.04
C LYS A 293 30.59 -19.60 5.22
N GLU A 294 31.29 -20.58 5.78
CA GLU A 294 30.94 -21.17 7.09
C GLU A 294 31.52 -20.28 8.20
N VAL A 295 30.73 -20.03 9.23
CA VAL A 295 31.12 -19.23 10.40
C VAL A 295 31.01 -20.12 11.65
N PRO A 296 32.14 -20.44 12.31
CA PRO A 296 32.13 -21.09 13.62
C PRO A 296 31.43 -20.20 14.65
N LEU A 297 30.61 -20.78 15.53
CA LEU A 297 29.87 -20.05 16.57
C LEU A 297 30.79 -19.37 17.60
N ASP A 298 32.01 -19.87 17.76
CA ASP A 298 33.03 -19.48 18.76
C ASP A 298 33.44 -17.98 18.75
N GLN A 299 32.94 -17.17 17.81
CA GLN A 299 33.27 -15.74 17.69
C GLN A 299 32.28 -14.79 18.39
N LEU A 300 31.17 -15.29 18.93
CA LEU A 300 30.29 -14.51 19.80
C LEU A 300 30.50 -14.95 21.26
N GLY A 301 31.16 -14.09 22.05
CA GLY A 301 31.60 -14.43 23.41
C GLY A 301 30.47 -14.65 24.42
N SER A 302 29.98 -15.88 24.51
CA SER A 302 29.14 -16.42 25.58
C SER A 302 29.68 -17.76 26.04
N ASP A 303 30.12 -17.83 27.30
CA ASP A 303 30.68 -19.03 27.95
C ASP A 303 29.59 -20.06 28.29
N GLU A 304 28.88 -20.57 27.28
CA GLU A 304 27.99 -21.74 27.42
C GLU A 304 28.36 -22.80 26.37
N GLU A 305 28.68 -24.01 26.84
CA GLU A 305 29.04 -25.16 26.00
C GLU A 305 27.78 -25.66 25.24
N ASP A 306 27.50 -25.08 24.07
CA ASP A 306 26.33 -25.46 23.25
C ASP A 306 26.54 -26.89 22.69
N PRO A 307 25.68 -27.87 23.05
CA PRO A 307 25.80 -29.23 22.55
C PRO A 307 25.45 -29.29 21.06
N GLU A 308 26.24 -30.09 20.31
CA GLU A 308 26.09 -30.35 18.87
C GLU A 308 26.33 -29.16 17.92
N GLY A 309 27.59 -28.74 17.76
CA GLY A 309 28.21 -28.40 16.45
C GLY A 309 27.40 -27.61 15.40
N LYS A 310 26.51 -26.68 15.80
CA LYS A 310 25.63 -25.93 14.89
C LYS A 310 26.45 -25.02 13.98
N ARG A 311 26.50 -25.39 12.69
CA ARG A 311 27.11 -24.56 11.65
C ARG A 311 26.22 -23.35 11.35
N SER A 312 26.83 -22.18 11.22
CA SER A 312 26.18 -20.99 10.67
C SER A 312 26.76 -20.67 9.29
N PHE A 313 25.91 -20.24 8.35
CA PHE A 313 26.32 -19.93 6.98
C PHE A 313 26.05 -18.48 6.60
N VAL A 314 26.98 -17.91 5.82
CA VAL A 314 26.87 -16.60 5.21
C VAL A 314 26.89 -16.81 3.70
N TYR A 315 25.81 -16.43 3.02
CA TYR A 315 25.67 -16.53 1.58
C TYR A 315 25.67 -15.13 0.96
N HIS A 316 26.51 -14.92 -0.05
CA HIS A 316 26.41 -13.74 -0.91
C HIS A 316 25.63 -14.10 -2.17
N ILE A 317 24.72 -13.22 -2.57
CA ILE A 317 23.93 -13.34 -3.79
C ILE A 317 24.25 -12.20 -4.77
N ASN A 318 23.81 -12.34 -6.02
CA ASN A 318 24.10 -11.43 -7.14
C ASN A 318 23.15 -10.21 -7.28
N ASP A 319 22.22 -10.01 -6.35
CA ASP A 319 21.39 -8.79 -6.23
C ASP A 319 21.29 -8.42 -4.74
N GLY A 320 20.97 -7.18 -4.39
CA GLY A 320 21.13 -6.67 -3.01
C GLY A 320 20.27 -5.46 -2.68
N VAL A 321 20.52 -4.86 -1.53
CA VAL A 321 19.71 -3.73 -1.02
C VAL A 321 19.90 -2.44 -1.83
N TYR A 322 20.95 -2.36 -2.64
CA TYR A 322 21.19 -1.28 -3.60
C TYR A 322 20.55 -1.53 -4.98
N GLY A 323 20.04 -2.75 -5.21
CA GLY A 323 19.31 -3.22 -6.38
C GLY A 323 17.87 -3.60 -6.03
N SER A 324 17.44 -4.79 -6.45
CA SER A 324 16.03 -5.21 -6.37
C SER A 324 15.52 -5.45 -4.95
N LEU A 325 16.43 -5.67 -3.97
CA LEU A 325 16.07 -5.91 -2.57
C LEU A 325 16.10 -4.63 -1.72
N GLY A 326 16.16 -3.44 -2.33
CA GLY A 326 16.16 -2.17 -1.61
C GLY A 326 14.90 -1.90 -0.77
N SER A 327 13.81 -2.62 -1.02
CA SER A 327 12.63 -2.63 -0.14
C SER A 327 12.95 -3.08 1.29
N VAL A 328 13.99 -3.89 1.52
CA VAL A 328 14.42 -4.34 2.85
C VAL A 328 14.79 -3.16 3.76
N ILE A 329 15.51 -2.17 3.23
CA ILE A 329 15.93 -0.96 4.00
C ILE A 329 14.71 -0.19 4.52
N PHE A 330 13.62 -0.16 3.75
CA PHE A 330 12.45 0.68 4.04
C PHE A 330 11.29 -0.04 4.73
N SER A 331 11.26 -1.38 4.69
CA SER A 331 10.08 -2.16 5.11
C SER A 331 10.23 -2.87 6.46
N ASN A 332 11.42 -2.90 7.07
CA ASN A 332 11.75 -3.69 8.27
C ASN A 332 11.34 -5.18 8.16
N THR A 333 11.08 -5.67 6.95
CA THR A 333 10.53 -7.01 6.69
C THR A 333 11.63 -7.82 6.02
N CYS A 334 12.02 -8.92 6.66
CA CYS A 334 13.01 -9.85 6.12
C CYS A 334 12.35 -10.72 5.03
N PRO A 335 12.75 -10.63 3.75
CA PRO A 335 12.17 -11.46 2.70
C PRO A 335 12.73 -12.88 2.83
N VAL A 336 11.84 -13.87 2.90
CA VAL A 336 12.22 -15.29 3.00
C VAL A 336 12.32 -15.87 1.59
N PRO A 337 13.48 -16.41 1.16
CA PRO A 337 13.61 -17.03 -0.15
C PRO A 337 12.89 -18.39 -0.21
N VAL A 338 12.27 -18.65 -1.35
CA VAL A 338 11.76 -19.96 -1.75
C VAL A 338 12.85 -20.70 -2.54
N LEU A 339 13.09 -21.96 -2.21
CA LEU A 339 14.00 -22.82 -2.98
C LEU A 339 13.26 -23.42 -4.20
N PRO A 340 13.84 -23.39 -5.42
CA PRO A 340 13.20 -23.92 -6.62
C PRO A 340 12.77 -25.39 -6.49
N LYS A 341 13.65 -26.20 -5.85
CA LYS A 341 13.34 -27.57 -5.44
C LYS A 341 13.07 -27.57 -3.95
N ARG A 342 11.95 -28.17 -3.53
CA ARG A 342 11.67 -28.36 -2.10
C ARG A 342 12.73 -29.29 -1.50
N PRO A 343 13.40 -28.88 -0.40
CA PRO A 343 14.32 -29.77 0.30
C PRO A 343 13.53 -30.95 0.93
N PRO A 344 14.13 -32.15 1.00
CA PRO A 344 13.67 -33.20 1.91
C PRO A 344 13.39 -32.65 3.33
N PRO A 345 12.31 -33.09 4.00
CA PRO A 345 11.90 -32.54 5.29
C PRO A 345 12.89 -32.86 6.43
N ASP A 346 13.71 -33.91 6.25
CA ASP A 346 14.64 -34.42 7.26
C ASP A 346 16.06 -33.81 7.15
N LEU A 347 16.25 -32.80 6.29
CA LEU A 347 17.54 -32.09 6.18
C LEU A 347 17.77 -31.21 7.42
N PRO A 348 19.01 -31.20 7.98
CA PRO A 348 19.35 -30.29 9.06
C PRO A 348 19.22 -28.84 8.59
N LEU A 349 18.59 -28.01 9.42
CA LEU A 349 18.55 -26.56 9.23
C LEU A 349 19.73 -25.91 9.94
N HIS A 350 20.19 -24.82 9.35
CA HIS A 350 21.34 -24.04 9.78
C HIS A 350 20.99 -22.56 9.75
N ASN A 351 21.38 -21.85 10.82
CA ASN A 351 21.30 -20.41 10.88
C ASN A 351 22.07 -19.78 9.70
N SER A 352 21.36 -19.03 8.88
CA SER A 352 21.81 -18.54 7.58
C SER A 352 21.55 -17.04 7.45
N SER A 353 22.52 -16.31 6.90
CA SER A 353 22.39 -14.89 6.53
C SER A 353 22.63 -14.69 5.04
N PHE A 354 21.89 -13.75 4.44
CA PHE A 354 22.02 -13.36 3.04
C PHE A 354 22.53 -11.92 2.92
N TRP A 355 23.53 -11.77 2.09
CA TRP A 355 24.22 -10.53 1.78
C TRP A 355 24.18 -10.30 0.28
N GLY A 356 24.06 -9.04 -0.13
CA GLY A 356 24.15 -8.68 -1.53
C GLY A 356 25.59 -8.77 -2.07
N PRO A 357 25.78 -8.37 -3.33
CA PRO A 357 27.06 -8.46 -4.02
C PRO A 357 28.02 -7.33 -3.66
N THR A 358 27.57 -6.26 -2.99
CA THR A 358 28.45 -5.13 -2.66
C THR A 358 29.27 -5.44 -1.41
N GLY A 359 30.51 -4.94 -1.36
CA GLY A 359 31.36 -5.04 -0.17
C GLY A 359 30.95 -4.13 1.00
N ASP A 360 29.70 -3.67 1.04
CA ASP A 360 29.17 -2.78 2.08
C ASP A 360 28.52 -3.60 3.21
N GLY A 361 28.83 -3.28 4.46
CA GLY A 361 28.23 -3.91 5.63
C GLY A 361 26.72 -3.62 5.81
N LEU A 362 26.17 -2.66 5.05
CA LEU A 362 24.74 -2.39 4.99
C LEU A 362 24.00 -3.25 3.96
N ASP A 363 24.70 -3.95 3.05
CA ASP A 363 24.11 -4.83 2.03
C ASP A 363 23.75 -6.22 2.60
N ARG A 364 23.04 -6.20 3.74
CA ARG A 364 22.50 -7.39 4.41
C ARG A 364 21.00 -7.45 4.18
N ILE A 365 20.56 -8.51 3.53
CA ILE A 365 19.16 -8.74 3.10
C ILE A 365 18.39 -9.45 4.21
N ALA A 366 19.01 -10.45 4.81
CA ALA A 366 18.41 -11.32 5.81
C ALA A 366 19.46 -11.85 6.79
N ASP A 367 19.04 -12.09 8.02
CA ASP A 367 19.86 -12.62 9.10
C ASP A 367 18.98 -13.49 10.00
N GLY A 368 19.52 -14.55 10.60
CA GLY A 368 18.75 -15.46 11.45
C GLY A 368 17.75 -16.38 10.72
N LEU A 369 17.98 -16.72 9.45
CA LEU A 369 17.09 -17.65 8.72
C LEU A 369 17.51 -19.11 8.90
N GLU A 370 16.59 -19.97 9.31
CA GLU A 370 16.83 -21.42 9.39
C GLU A 370 16.61 -22.07 8.01
N LEU A 371 17.69 -22.50 7.36
CA LEU A 371 17.68 -23.08 6.02
C LEU A 371 18.59 -24.31 5.92
N PRO A 372 18.31 -25.27 5.00
CA PRO A 372 19.24 -26.36 4.71
C PRO A 372 20.55 -25.81 4.14
N GLU A 373 21.62 -26.59 4.19
CA GLU A 373 22.91 -26.19 3.60
C GLU A 373 22.79 -26.00 2.07
N LEU A 374 22.98 -24.76 1.61
CA LEU A 374 22.97 -24.37 0.18
C LEU A 374 24.39 -24.30 -0.37
N GLN A 375 24.55 -24.28 -1.70
CA GLN A 375 25.83 -24.24 -2.38
C GLN A 375 25.95 -23.07 -3.38
N VAL A 376 27.19 -22.73 -3.73
CA VAL A 376 27.47 -21.71 -4.76
C VAL A 376 26.95 -22.19 -6.11
N GLY A 377 26.07 -21.40 -6.72
CA GLY A 377 25.34 -21.77 -7.93
C GLY A 377 23.89 -22.14 -7.71
N ASP A 378 23.44 -22.34 -6.48
CA ASP A 378 22.01 -22.54 -6.20
C ASP A 378 21.23 -21.24 -6.45
N TRP A 379 19.98 -21.41 -6.87
CA TRP A 379 19.06 -20.32 -7.15
C TRP A 379 18.10 -20.12 -5.98
N LEU A 380 17.81 -18.86 -5.68
CA LEU A 380 16.81 -18.44 -4.70
C LEU A 380 15.72 -17.65 -5.41
N ILE A 381 14.47 -17.88 -5.01
CA ILE A 381 13.29 -17.22 -5.57
C ILE A 381 12.69 -16.32 -4.50
N PHE A 382 12.57 -15.03 -4.78
CA PHE A 382 11.88 -14.07 -3.95
C PHE A 382 10.57 -13.68 -4.64
N GLU A 383 9.47 -14.27 -4.18
CA GLU A 383 8.10 -13.93 -4.60
C GLU A 383 7.70 -12.56 -4.03
N ASN A 384 6.61 -11.97 -4.53
CA ASN A 384 6.07 -10.69 -4.04
C ASN A 384 7.01 -9.47 -4.19
N MET A 385 7.90 -9.48 -5.17
CA MET A 385 8.95 -8.47 -5.39
C MET A 385 8.58 -7.36 -6.38
N GLY A 386 7.30 -7.05 -6.58
CA GLY A 386 6.90 -6.05 -7.58
C GLY A 386 6.64 -4.64 -7.06
N ALA A 387 6.58 -4.45 -5.74
CA ALA A 387 6.33 -3.16 -5.11
C ALA A 387 7.56 -2.67 -4.34
N HIS A 388 8.02 -1.44 -4.62
CA HIS A 388 9.19 -0.80 -3.95
C HIS A 388 10.55 -1.49 -4.13
N ALA A 389 10.58 -2.66 -4.78
CA ALA A 389 11.77 -3.38 -5.22
C ALA A 389 12.34 -2.86 -6.56
N VAL A 390 11.51 -2.24 -7.41
CA VAL A 390 11.93 -1.62 -8.69
C VAL A 390 12.01 -0.09 -8.56
N LEU A 391 12.58 0.37 -7.44
CA LEU A 391 13.00 1.76 -7.30
C LEU A 391 14.36 1.92 -7.99
N ALA A 392 14.29 2.26 -9.29
CA ALA A 392 15.39 2.67 -10.18
C ALA A 392 16.79 2.26 -9.64
N PRO A 393 17.28 1.04 -9.96
CA PRO A 393 18.45 0.46 -9.31
C PRO A 393 19.57 1.48 -9.29
N SER A 394 20.06 1.76 -8.09
CA SER A 394 21.21 2.63 -8.00
C SER A 394 22.33 1.93 -8.76
N SER A 395 22.92 2.59 -9.76
CA SER A 395 24.07 2.07 -10.49
C SER A 395 25.34 2.17 -9.63
N PHE A 396 25.19 1.86 -8.33
CA PHE A 396 26.23 1.81 -7.34
C PHE A 396 27.19 0.71 -7.76
N GLN A 397 28.47 1.09 -7.91
CA GLN A 397 29.53 0.22 -8.41
C GLN A 397 29.30 -0.31 -9.85
N GLY A 398 28.37 0.28 -10.62
CA GLY A 398 28.19 -0.03 -12.04
C GLY A 398 27.37 -1.29 -12.35
N SER A 399 26.61 -1.82 -11.38
CA SER A 399 25.68 -2.93 -11.64
C SER A 399 24.64 -2.54 -12.70
N LEU A 400 24.34 -3.47 -13.61
CA LEU A 400 23.28 -3.30 -14.61
C LEU A 400 21.90 -3.55 -13.97
N PRO A 401 20.82 -2.92 -14.47
CA PRO A 401 19.47 -3.22 -14.03
C PRO A 401 19.13 -4.70 -14.27
N THR A 402 18.62 -5.36 -13.23
CA THR A 402 18.17 -6.75 -13.29
C THR A 402 17.12 -6.92 -14.41
N PRO A 403 17.34 -7.80 -15.41
CA PRO A 403 16.45 -7.95 -16.56
C PRO A 403 15.06 -8.44 -16.14
N VAL A 404 14.03 -7.85 -16.75
CA VAL A 404 12.61 -8.20 -16.51
C VAL A 404 12.06 -8.95 -17.72
N HIS A 405 11.59 -10.18 -17.50
CA HIS A 405 10.88 -11.00 -18.47
C HIS A 405 9.38 -10.92 -18.20
N TYR A 406 8.63 -10.24 -19.07
CA TYR A 406 7.18 -10.20 -18.97
C TYR A 406 6.56 -11.52 -19.43
N ALA A 407 5.52 -11.96 -18.74
CA ALA A 407 4.80 -13.19 -18.99
C ALA A 407 3.28 -12.96 -18.92
N MET A 408 2.52 -13.68 -19.74
CA MET A 408 1.06 -13.62 -19.75
C MET A 408 0.51 -14.89 -20.40
N SER A 409 -0.64 -15.45 -19.98
CA SER A 409 -1.26 -16.50 -20.79
C SER A 409 -1.85 -15.95 -22.09
N ARG A 410 -1.90 -16.79 -23.13
CA ARG A 410 -2.50 -16.42 -24.42
C ARG A 410 -3.96 -15.98 -24.28
N VAL A 411 -4.73 -16.68 -23.44
CA VAL A 411 -6.14 -16.35 -23.12
C VAL A 411 -6.24 -14.97 -22.45
N ALA A 412 -5.37 -14.68 -21.49
CA ALA A 412 -5.35 -13.39 -20.83
C ALA A 412 -4.90 -12.25 -21.76
N TRP A 413 -3.97 -12.50 -22.67
CA TRP A 413 -3.56 -11.55 -23.70
C TRP A 413 -4.72 -11.21 -24.64
N GLU A 414 -5.41 -12.21 -25.19
CA GLU A 414 -6.58 -12.00 -26.04
C GLU A 414 -7.70 -11.25 -25.29
N ALA A 415 -7.96 -11.58 -24.03
CA ALA A 415 -8.89 -10.85 -23.18
C ALA A 415 -8.46 -9.38 -22.98
N ALA A 416 -7.18 -9.11 -22.73
CA ALA A 416 -6.66 -7.75 -22.61
C ALA A 416 -6.83 -6.96 -23.92
N GLN A 417 -6.56 -7.57 -25.08
CA GLN A 417 -6.78 -6.95 -26.39
C GLN A 417 -8.27 -6.64 -26.65
N LEU A 418 -9.19 -7.49 -26.19
CA LEU A 418 -10.64 -7.24 -26.28
C LEU A 418 -11.12 -6.08 -25.38
N LEU A 419 -10.44 -5.85 -24.25
CA LEU A 419 -10.70 -4.76 -23.30
C LEU A 419 -10.05 -3.43 -23.71
N GLN A 420 -8.98 -3.46 -24.52
CA GLN A 420 -8.27 -2.26 -24.93
C GLN A 420 -9.19 -1.25 -25.63
N GLY A 421 -9.22 -0.03 -25.10
CA GLY A 421 -9.99 1.09 -25.66
C GLY A 421 -11.51 1.00 -25.49
N LYS A 422 -12.05 -0.01 -24.80
CA LYS A 422 -13.48 -0.09 -24.46
C LYS A 422 -13.70 0.27 -23.00
N PRO A 423 -14.71 1.11 -22.67
CA PRO A 423 -15.13 1.26 -21.28
C PRO A 423 -15.73 -0.07 -20.79
N LEU A 424 -15.28 -0.54 -19.62
CA LEU A 424 -15.88 -1.65 -18.91
C LEU A 424 -17.21 -1.22 -18.28
N CYS A 425 -18.25 -1.12 -19.11
CA CYS A 425 -19.63 -0.93 -18.64
C CYS A 425 -20.14 -2.24 -18.03
N LEU A 426 -20.21 -2.30 -16.70
CA LEU A 426 -21.05 -3.26 -15.98
C LEU A 426 -22.48 -2.71 -15.98
N GLU A 427 -23.18 -2.82 -17.11
CA GLU A 427 -24.63 -2.60 -17.14
C GLU A 427 -25.33 -3.82 -16.51
N GLU A 428 -26.24 -3.58 -15.56
CA GLU A 428 -27.16 -4.61 -15.09
C GLU A 428 -28.13 -4.94 -16.24
N GLU A 429 -27.99 -6.14 -16.85
CA GLU A 429 -28.91 -6.58 -17.89
C GLU A 429 -30.32 -6.76 -17.34
N GLY A 430 -31.16 -5.73 -17.57
CA GLY A 430 -32.58 -5.78 -17.34
C GLY A 430 -33.28 -6.73 -18.31
N ARG A 431 -33.99 -7.72 -17.74
CA ARG A 431 -35.08 -8.55 -18.30
C ARG A 431 -35.39 -8.49 -19.82
N GLU A 432 -35.50 -9.71 -20.36
CA GLU A 432 -36.30 -10.13 -21.53
C GLU A 432 -35.76 -9.85 -22.96
N SER A 433 -35.02 -10.83 -23.49
CA SER A 433 -35.19 -11.29 -24.88
C SER A 433 -34.76 -12.77 -25.03
N MET A 434 -35.42 -13.53 -25.90
CA MET A 434 -35.27 -14.99 -26.01
C MET A 434 -34.14 -15.45 -26.97
N CYS A 435 -33.43 -16.49 -26.51
CA CYS A 435 -32.92 -17.63 -27.29
C CYS A 435 -32.03 -17.42 -28.55
N ALA A 436 -30.73 -17.70 -28.39
CA ALA A 436 -30.02 -18.71 -29.19
C ALA A 436 -28.81 -19.25 -28.39
N PRO A 437 -28.48 -20.56 -28.45
CA PRO A 437 -27.41 -21.14 -27.62
C PRO A 437 -26.04 -21.12 -28.32
N LEU A 438 -25.00 -20.75 -27.58
CA LEU A 438 -23.62 -21.16 -27.86
C LEU A 438 -23.10 -21.95 -26.66
N SER A 439 -22.93 -23.25 -26.86
CA SER A 439 -22.46 -24.20 -25.86
C SER A 439 -20.96 -24.44 -25.96
N CYS A 440 -20.20 -24.03 -24.95
CA CYS A 440 -18.95 -24.65 -24.57
C CYS A 440 -18.81 -24.55 -23.04
N GLY A 441 -18.59 -25.70 -22.39
CA GLY A 441 -18.97 -25.89 -20.99
C GLY A 441 -17.96 -25.41 -19.97
N TRP A 442 -18.47 -24.86 -18.87
CA TRP A 442 -17.74 -24.73 -17.60
C TRP A 442 -18.38 -25.71 -16.62
N GLU A 443 -17.80 -26.92 -16.49
CA GLU A 443 -18.21 -27.86 -15.44
C GLU A 443 -17.50 -27.49 -14.13
N ILE A 444 -18.25 -26.86 -13.22
CA ILE A 444 -17.88 -26.76 -11.81
C ILE A 444 -18.67 -27.85 -11.08
N THR A 445 -17.97 -28.79 -10.45
CA THR A 445 -18.59 -29.88 -9.68
C THR A 445 -19.10 -29.36 -8.33
N ASP A 446 -20.41 -29.24 -8.20
CA ASP A 446 -21.08 -28.96 -6.92
C ASP A 446 -21.30 -30.24 -6.10
N THR A 447 -20.99 -30.17 -4.80
CA THR A 447 -21.53 -31.03 -3.72
C THR A 447 -21.09 -30.40 -2.39
N LEU A 448 -21.94 -30.12 -1.39
CA LEU A 448 -23.30 -30.58 -1.08
C LEU A 448 -24.20 -29.42 -0.61
N CYS A 449 -25.47 -29.46 -0.98
CA CYS A 449 -26.50 -28.56 -0.44
C CYS A 449 -27.05 -29.09 0.90
N VAL A 450 -27.25 -28.19 1.88
CA VAL A 450 -28.36 -28.30 2.85
C VAL A 450 -28.96 -26.91 3.05
N ALA A 451 -30.25 -26.76 2.72
CA ALA A 451 -31.04 -25.58 3.02
C ALA A 451 -32.25 -25.98 3.87
N PRO A 452 -32.73 -25.13 4.80
CA PRO A 452 -34.09 -25.22 5.34
C PRO A 452 -35.02 -24.25 4.60
N VAL A 453 -36.22 -24.72 4.29
CA VAL A 453 -37.26 -23.96 3.57
C VAL A 453 -38.13 -23.12 4.53
N PHE A 454 -38.66 -22.02 4.01
CA PHE A 454 -39.58 -21.06 4.63
C PHE A 454 -40.84 -21.66 5.28
N THR A 455 -41.45 -20.91 6.21
CA THR A 455 -42.83 -20.41 6.03
C THR A 455 -43.13 -19.16 6.89
N PRO A 456 -43.96 -18.20 6.44
CA PRO A 456 -44.20 -16.93 7.12
C PRO A 456 -45.57 -16.87 7.84
N ALA A 457 -45.78 -15.91 8.74
CA ALA A 457 -47.10 -15.61 9.31
C ALA A 457 -47.35 -14.13 9.66
N SER A 458 -48.25 -13.52 8.90
CA SER A 458 -49.23 -12.46 9.27
C SER A 458 -48.82 -11.01 9.60
N ILE A 459 -49.65 -10.12 9.08
CA ILE A 459 -49.69 -8.64 9.18
C ILE A 459 -50.83 -8.26 10.14
N ILE A 460 -50.73 -7.12 10.87
CA ILE A 460 -51.77 -6.06 11.00
C ILE A 460 -51.32 -4.94 11.98
N PRO A 461 -51.72 -3.65 11.80
CA PRO A 461 -50.97 -2.49 12.32
C PRO A 461 -51.75 -1.53 13.26
N ALA A 462 -51.03 -0.59 13.90
CA ALA A 462 -51.54 0.67 14.45
C ALA A 462 -50.38 1.68 14.56
N LEU A 463 -50.37 2.80 13.82
CA LEU A 463 -50.98 4.10 14.16
C LEU A 463 -50.33 4.81 15.36
N PHE A 464 -49.59 5.91 15.13
CA PHE A 464 -49.93 7.27 15.59
C PHE A 464 -48.87 8.35 15.23
N SER A 465 -49.35 9.51 14.77
CA SER A 465 -48.72 10.84 14.81
C SER A 465 -49.85 11.89 14.60
N PRO A 466 -49.66 13.23 14.70
CA PRO A 466 -48.55 14.04 15.25
C PRO A 466 -49.04 15.20 16.18
N LYS A 467 -48.18 16.22 16.45
CA LYS A 467 -48.43 17.55 17.09
C LYS A 467 -48.53 17.51 18.64
N TRP A 468 -48.02 18.44 19.47
CA TRP A 468 -47.40 19.80 19.40
C TRP A 468 -46.57 20.02 20.72
N ALA A 469 -45.78 21.07 21.00
CA ALA A 469 -44.98 22.05 20.22
C ALA A 469 -44.18 23.00 21.19
N LYS A 470 -43.04 23.58 20.73
CA LYS A 470 -42.27 24.74 21.29
C LYS A 470 -41.92 24.82 22.80
N SER A 471 -40.62 24.83 23.13
CA SER A 471 -39.91 26.06 23.59
C SER A 471 -38.39 25.90 23.54
N SER A 472 -37.67 27.01 23.70
CA SER A 472 -36.21 27.12 23.76
C SER A 472 -35.62 26.75 25.13
N ASP A 473 -34.28 26.80 25.20
CA ASP A 473 -33.43 26.85 26.39
C ASP A 473 -33.18 25.54 27.14
N PHE A 474 -32.03 24.90 26.87
CA PHE A 474 -30.95 24.75 27.86
C PHE A 474 -29.65 24.27 27.19
N ILE A 475 -28.51 24.82 27.63
CA ILE A 475 -27.18 24.64 27.05
C ILE A 475 -26.30 23.79 28.00
N TRP A 476 -25.70 22.74 27.42
CA TRP A 476 -24.54 21.95 27.89
C TRP A 476 -24.70 20.92 29.04
N ALA A 477 -23.78 19.93 28.96
CA ALA A 477 -23.42 18.91 29.95
C ALA A 477 -24.40 17.74 30.23
N ARG A 478 -24.33 16.69 29.38
CA ARG A 478 -24.31 15.30 29.89
C ARG A 478 -23.71 14.29 28.90
N THR A 479 -22.52 13.81 29.24
CA THR A 479 -21.95 12.55 28.73
C THR A 479 -21.98 11.52 29.86
N LEU A 480 -21.84 10.24 29.51
CA LEU A 480 -21.45 9.12 30.40
C LEU A 480 -22.57 8.44 31.23
N LEU A 481 -23.18 7.40 30.64
CA LEU A 481 -23.53 6.14 31.33
C LEU A 481 -24.02 5.09 30.32
N LEU A 482 -23.10 4.22 29.84
CA LEU A 482 -23.35 2.83 29.38
C LEU A 482 -22.06 2.12 28.89
N ARG A 483 -20.99 2.16 29.69
CA ARG A 483 -19.88 1.20 29.64
C ARG A 483 -19.29 1.06 31.05
N LEU A 484 -19.59 -0.05 31.74
CA LEU A 484 -18.73 -0.70 32.76
C LEU A 484 -19.42 -1.94 33.35
N GLN A 485 -19.16 -3.09 32.73
CA GLN A 485 -18.94 -4.39 33.38
C GLN A 485 -17.73 -4.97 32.63
N GLN A 486 -16.64 -5.46 33.24
CA GLN A 486 -16.33 -5.70 34.64
C GLN A 486 -14.96 -5.10 35.00
N VAL A 487 -14.77 -4.66 36.25
CA VAL A 487 -13.44 -4.55 36.87
C VAL A 487 -13.54 -5.12 38.29
N SER A 488 -12.74 -6.13 38.58
CA SER A 488 -12.62 -6.69 39.93
C SER A 488 -11.62 -5.88 40.76
N SER A 489 -12.15 -4.99 41.59
CA SER A 489 -11.62 -4.58 42.91
C SER A 489 -10.12 -4.26 43.09
N MET A 490 -9.82 -3.00 43.39
CA MET A 490 -9.14 -2.64 44.65
C MET A 490 -9.41 -1.17 45.03
N ASN A 491 -9.42 -0.88 46.33
CA ASN A 491 -9.95 0.37 46.89
C ASN A 491 -8.99 1.57 46.76
N VAL A 492 -9.56 2.76 46.57
CA VAL A 492 -8.89 4.06 46.71
C VAL A 492 -9.25 4.68 48.06
N PHE A 493 -8.28 5.30 48.74
CA PHE A 493 -8.54 6.28 49.79
C PHE A 493 -8.29 7.68 49.23
N GLU A 494 -9.21 8.61 49.45
CA GLU A 494 -9.15 9.98 48.94
C GLU A 494 -8.07 10.82 49.63
N ARG A 495 -7.42 11.70 48.86
CA ARG A 495 -7.14 13.10 49.22
C ARG A 495 -6.69 13.90 47.99
N ASP A 496 -7.18 15.13 47.90
CA ASP A 496 -6.84 16.07 46.83
C ASP A 496 -5.35 16.46 46.84
N GLU A 497 -4.68 16.42 45.69
CA GLU A 497 -3.54 17.30 45.37
C GLU A 497 -3.25 17.31 43.86
N THR A 498 -3.00 18.50 43.30
CA THR A 498 -2.87 18.70 41.84
C THR A 498 -1.46 18.39 41.34
N VAL A 499 -1.29 17.35 40.51
CA VAL A 499 0.02 16.99 39.94
C VAL A 499 0.28 17.69 38.61
N SER A 500 1.45 18.31 38.47
CA SER A 500 1.94 18.91 37.21
C SER A 500 3.17 18.17 36.70
N PHE A 501 3.20 17.85 35.41
CA PHE A 501 4.29 17.09 34.79
C PHE A 501 5.34 17.99 34.15
N LYS A 502 6.63 17.65 34.34
CA LYS A 502 7.75 18.32 33.68
C LYS A 502 8.81 17.28 33.32
N ILE A 503 9.08 17.10 32.03
CA ILE A 503 10.13 16.20 31.54
C ILE A 503 11.47 16.94 31.60
N LEU A 504 12.46 16.32 32.23
CA LEU A 504 13.85 16.76 32.22
C LEU A 504 14.68 15.75 31.44
N GLU A 505 15.40 16.24 30.43
CA GLU A 505 16.33 15.47 29.62
C GLU A 505 17.73 15.56 30.25
N GLN A 506 18.39 14.42 30.49
CA GLN A 506 19.78 14.39 30.96
C GLN A 506 20.65 13.52 30.06
N GLN A 507 21.81 14.06 29.71
CA GLN A 507 22.86 13.40 28.94
C GLN A 507 23.70 12.48 29.83
N GLY A 508 24.01 11.26 29.40
CA GLY A 508 24.96 10.39 30.10
C GLY A 508 24.96 8.95 29.61
N THR A 509 26.13 8.44 29.25
CA THR A 509 26.36 7.12 28.63
C THR A 509 26.32 5.92 29.59
N ASN A 510 25.97 4.77 29.00
CA ASN A 510 26.37 3.38 29.33
C ASN A 510 25.40 2.44 30.09
N TYR A 511 25.04 1.37 29.35
CA TYR A 511 24.64 0.02 29.74
C TYR A 511 23.46 -0.21 30.70
N LEU A 512 22.39 -0.81 30.13
CA LEU A 512 21.67 -1.91 30.77
C LEU A 512 21.06 -2.86 29.71
N ARG A 513 21.65 -4.04 29.56
CA ARG A 513 20.99 -5.20 28.94
C ARG A 513 19.89 -5.68 29.88
N THR A 514 18.63 -5.32 29.62
CA THR A 514 17.39 -6.06 29.97
C THR A 514 16.20 -5.16 29.63
N GLY A 515 15.20 -5.69 28.93
CA GLY A 515 14.03 -4.92 28.48
C GLY A 515 13.06 -4.57 29.61
N LYS A 516 13.40 -3.60 30.47
CA LYS A 516 12.52 -3.06 31.51
C LYS A 516 12.66 -1.53 31.59
N LEU A 517 11.56 -0.82 31.35
CA LEU A 517 11.48 0.63 31.51
C LEU A 517 11.38 0.97 33.01
N LEU A 518 12.37 1.68 33.55
CA LEU A 518 12.37 2.17 34.93
C LEU A 518 11.84 3.61 34.97
N VAL A 519 10.66 3.81 35.55
CA VAL A 519 10.06 5.13 35.79
C VAL A 519 10.24 5.51 37.25
N TRP A 520 10.86 6.67 37.50
CA TRP A 520 11.03 7.23 38.83
C TRP A 520 9.99 8.32 39.09
N PHE A 521 9.33 8.27 40.26
CA PHE A 521 8.37 9.28 40.69
C PHE A 521 8.99 10.17 41.77
N GLN A 522 8.91 11.49 41.59
CA GLN A 522 9.27 12.47 42.61
C GLN A 522 7.99 13.14 43.13
N SER A 523 7.64 12.90 44.39
CA SER A 523 6.62 13.70 45.07
C SER A 523 7.25 15.01 45.58
N SER A 524 6.56 16.14 45.41
CA SER A 524 7.06 17.46 45.76
C SER A 524 6.37 18.08 46.98
N THR A 525 6.20 17.31 48.06
CA THR A 525 5.78 17.84 49.38
C THR A 525 6.57 17.22 50.55
N ASN A 526 7.15 18.11 51.37
CA ASN A 526 7.87 17.91 52.63
C ASN A 526 9.29 17.28 52.67
N ASP A 527 10.13 17.92 53.50
CA ASP A 527 11.50 17.55 53.84
C ASP A 527 11.60 16.21 54.61
N ARG A 528 11.80 15.11 53.86
CA ARG A 528 12.76 14.04 54.17
C ARG A 528 12.77 13.00 53.05
N GLY A 529 13.87 12.93 52.31
CA GLY A 529 14.00 12.04 51.14
C GLY A 529 13.80 10.56 51.47
N LYS A 530 12.77 9.96 50.87
CA LYS A 530 12.64 8.51 50.63
C LYS A 530 12.08 8.28 49.24
N TRP A 531 12.82 7.54 48.42
CA TRP A 531 12.35 7.05 47.13
C TRP A 531 11.46 5.81 47.35
N ILE A 532 10.35 5.71 46.61
CA ILE A 532 9.50 4.51 46.61
C ILE A 532 9.71 3.80 45.27
N GLN A 533 10.11 2.53 45.33
CA GLN A 533 10.34 1.68 44.16
C GLN A 533 9.04 0.95 43.80
N GLY A 534 8.52 1.18 42.59
CA GLY A 534 7.36 0.47 42.06
C GLY A 534 7.74 -0.32 40.79
N THR A 535 7.44 -1.61 40.77
CA THR A 535 7.61 -2.45 39.57
C THR A 535 6.25 -2.72 38.93
N ALA A 536 6.06 -2.25 37.69
CA ALA A 536 4.97 -2.73 36.84
C ALA A 536 5.47 -3.96 36.07
N ALA A 537 4.77 -5.07 36.20
CA ALA A 537 4.98 -6.26 35.37
C ALA A 537 3.83 -6.37 34.36
N GLN A 538 4.15 -6.40 33.06
CA GLN A 538 3.23 -6.94 32.07
C GLN A 538 3.31 -8.47 32.13
N SER A 539 2.19 -9.11 32.41
CA SER A 539 2.02 -10.55 32.14
C SER A 539 1.91 -10.73 30.62
N ALA A 540 2.76 -11.60 30.08
CA ALA A 540 2.69 -12.08 28.70
C ALA A 540 1.60 -13.16 28.55
#